data_AF-A0A0D2B9V1-F1
#
_entry.id   AF-A0A0D2B9V1-F1
#
_cell.length_a   1.000
_cell.length_b   1.000
_cell.length_c   1.000
_cell.angle_alpha   90.00
_cell.angle_beta   90.00
_cell.angle_gamma   90.00
#
_symmetry.space_group_name_H-M   'P 1'
#
loop_
_entity.id
_entity.type
_entity.pdbx_description
1 polymer ?
#
loop_
_entity_poly.entity_id
_entity_poly.type
_entity_poly.pdbx_seq_one_letter_code
_entity_poly.pdbx_strand_id
1 'polypeptide(L)'
;PFPSLVSLSQALYLRGLVAAEGKIKMSSVSSFRRKRLASEIEESGSVTILGCEHCLIRGLTCVAMSSSKSVKCANCARKGIKCVDVSWEVLDKTREEAKSAIEENLEELSKLNAMQQKLLAQLSRNRKILKIAESRAKAKAICLMDELEEEEEAERVRNGGHSDGELRELADNLAVFNQTIETREVSNASDSHDGIAIIQADS
;
A
#
# COMPACT_ATOMS: atom_id res chain seq x y z
N PRO A 1 25.04 -35.67 -31.92
CA PRO A 1 26.35 -36.31 -31.64
C PRO A 1 27.25 -35.34 -30.86
N PHE A 2 27.18 -35.46 -29.53
CA PHE A 2 27.91 -34.66 -28.56
C PHE A 2 29.40 -35.02 -28.53
N PRO A 3 30.33 -34.06 -28.55
CA PRO A 3 31.63 -34.25 -27.92
C PRO A 3 31.45 -34.25 -26.40
N SER A 4 32.01 -35.26 -25.77
CA SER A 4 31.94 -35.62 -24.36
C SER A 4 32.25 -34.48 -23.38
N LEU A 5 31.40 -34.37 -22.35
CA LEU A 5 31.46 -33.50 -21.17
C LEU A 5 32.74 -33.63 -20.30
N VAL A 6 33.73 -34.43 -20.70
CA VAL A 6 34.96 -34.69 -19.94
C VAL A 6 36.04 -33.61 -20.18
N SER A 7 35.92 -32.79 -21.24
CA SER A 7 36.95 -31.80 -21.57
C SER A 7 36.81 -30.44 -20.86
N LEU A 8 35.64 -30.12 -20.29
CA LEU A 8 35.41 -28.81 -19.65
C LEU A 8 35.66 -28.82 -18.13
N SER A 9 35.54 -29.98 -17.48
CA SER A 9 35.82 -30.10 -16.04
C SER A 9 37.33 -30.06 -15.74
N GLN A 10 38.17 -30.63 -16.60
CA GLN A 10 39.64 -30.53 -16.45
C GLN A 10 40.18 -29.12 -16.72
N ALA A 11 39.58 -28.39 -17.67
CA ALA A 11 39.99 -27.01 -17.97
C ALA A 11 39.64 -26.03 -16.84
N LEU A 12 38.56 -26.29 -16.09
CA LEU A 12 38.19 -25.48 -14.92
C LEU A 12 38.99 -25.85 -13.67
N TYR A 13 39.45 -27.10 -13.53
CA TYR A 13 40.28 -27.50 -12.39
C TYR A 13 41.70 -26.88 -12.44
N LEU A 14 42.27 -26.72 -13.64
CA LEU A 14 43.59 -26.07 -13.81
C LEU A 14 43.52 -24.53 -13.81
N ARG A 15 42.38 -23.92 -14.15
CA ARG A 15 42.17 -22.47 -13.99
C ARG A 15 41.73 -22.05 -12.59
N GLY A 16 41.20 -22.97 -11.79
CA GLY A 16 40.81 -22.73 -10.39
C GLY A 16 41.96 -22.75 -9.38
N LEU A 17 43.16 -23.21 -9.77
CA LEU A 17 44.32 -23.38 -8.88
C LEU A 17 45.35 -22.23 -8.94
N VAL A 18 45.15 -21.18 -9.75
CA VAL A 18 46.15 -20.11 -9.94
C VAL A 18 45.66 -18.72 -9.51
N ALA A 19 44.46 -18.59 -8.92
CA ALA A 19 43.93 -17.29 -8.48
C ALA A 19 43.56 -17.24 -6.99
N ALA A 20 44.23 -18.05 -6.15
CA ALA A 20 44.30 -17.82 -4.72
C ALA A 20 45.57 -17.05 -4.36
N GLU A 21 45.89 -15.99 -5.11
CA GLU A 21 46.75 -14.94 -4.58
C GLU A 21 45.93 -14.17 -3.54
N GLY A 22 45.95 -14.70 -2.32
CA GLY A 22 45.62 -13.96 -1.15
C GLY A 22 46.50 -12.71 -1.14
N LYS A 23 45.94 -11.57 -1.57
CA LYS A 23 46.47 -10.26 -1.20
C LYS A 23 46.40 -10.19 0.32
N ILE A 24 47.47 -10.64 0.97
CA ILE A 24 47.75 -10.33 2.36
C ILE A 24 47.73 -8.81 2.39
N LYS A 25 46.62 -8.25 2.88
CA LYS A 25 46.48 -6.82 3.10
C LYS A 25 47.43 -6.51 4.24
N MET A 26 48.71 -6.28 3.90
CA MET A 26 49.74 -5.95 4.86
C MET A 26 49.27 -4.72 5.58
N SER A 27 48.81 -4.91 6.80
CA SER A 27 48.31 -3.82 7.60
C SER A 27 49.52 -2.93 7.88
N SER A 28 49.39 -1.63 7.62
CA SER A 28 50.52 -0.69 7.76
C SER A 28 51.15 -0.81 9.15
N VAL A 29 52.44 -0.48 9.28
CA VAL A 29 53.13 -0.44 10.59
C VAL A 29 52.34 0.39 11.61
N SER A 30 51.69 1.47 11.17
CA SER A 30 50.81 2.29 12.00
C SER A 30 49.53 1.57 12.46
N SER A 31 48.97 0.66 11.66
CA SER A 31 47.80 -0.14 12.04
C SER A 31 48.15 -1.28 13.00
N PHE A 32 49.30 -1.95 12.83
CA PHE A 32 49.79 -2.93 13.80
C PHE A 32 50.09 -2.27 15.14
N ARG A 33 50.73 -1.10 15.12
CA ARG A 33 51.01 -0.32 16.34
C ARG A 33 49.73 0.08 17.08
N ARG A 34 48.67 0.47 16.35
CA ARG A 34 47.35 0.77 16.93
C ARG A 34 46.68 -0.45 17.56
N LYS A 35 46.70 -1.59 16.88
CA LYS A 35 46.14 -2.85 17.41
C LYS A 35 46.88 -3.30 18.68
N ARG A 36 48.22 -3.27 18.64
CA ARG A 36 49.05 -3.61 19.80
C ARG A 36 48.77 -2.70 21.00
N LEU A 37 48.74 -1.38 20.78
CA LEU A 37 48.40 -0.42 21.84
C LEU A 37 47.00 -0.65 22.40
N ALA A 38 46.01 -0.95 21.54
CA ALA A 38 44.66 -1.24 22.00
C ALA A 38 44.61 -2.51 22.88
N SER A 39 45.30 -3.58 22.48
CA SER A 39 45.40 -4.82 23.27
C SER A 39 46.11 -4.57 24.61
N GLU A 40 47.19 -3.80 24.62
CA GLU A 40 47.90 -3.44 25.84
C GLU A 40 47.00 -2.65 26.81
N ILE A 41 46.18 -1.74 26.30
CA ILE A 41 45.18 -1.01 27.10
C ILE A 41 44.05 -1.93 27.59
N GLU A 42 43.61 -2.91 26.80
CA GLU A 42 42.58 -3.87 27.22
C GLU A 42 43.08 -4.80 28.33
N GLU A 43 44.35 -5.22 28.27
CA GLU A 43 44.97 -6.11 29.25
C GLU A 43 45.33 -5.38 30.56
N SER A 44 45.83 -4.16 30.45
CA SER A 44 46.45 -3.42 31.58
C SER A 44 45.60 -2.27 32.11
N GLY A 45 44.60 -1.84 31.34
CA GLY A 45 43.74 -0.70 31.66
C GLY A 45 42.58 -1.07 32.58
N SER A 46 41.89 -0.04 33.06
CA SER A 46 40.67 -0.19 33.84
C SER A 46 39.48 0.37 33.07
N VAL A 47 38.30 -0.19 33.35
CA VAL A 47 37.04 0.36 32.84
C VAL A 47 36.83 1.73 33.48
N THR A 48 36.71 2.76 32.66
CA THR A 48 36.42 4.11 33.12
C THR A 48 34.94 4.23 33.44
N ILE A 49 34.60 4.75 34.62
CA ILE A 49 33.22 5.06 35.00
C ILE A 49 32.60 6.03 33.99
N LEU A 50 33.39 7.03 33.57
CA LEU A 50 33.01 8.00 32.55
C LEU A 50 33.71 7.67 31.24
N GLY A 51 32.96 7.10 30.29
CA GLY A 51 33.49 6.80 28.97
C GLY A 51 33.78 8.05 28.15
N CYS A 52 34.80 7.99 27.30
CA CYS A 52 35.03 9.04 26.30
C CYS A 52 33.82 9.19 25.37
N GLU A 53 33.69 10.36 24.74
CA GLU A 53 32.54 10.74 23.89
C GLU A 53 32.21 9.67 22.85
N HIS A 54 33.23 9.13 22.18
CA HIS A 54 33.05 8.09 21.17
C HIS A 54 32.47 6.79 21.72
N CYS A 55 32.95 6.36 22.88
CA CYS A 55 32.46 5.14 23.53
C CYS A 55 31.03 5.35 24.03
N LEU A 56 30.75 6.52 24.62
CA LEU A 56 29.44 6.85 25.15
C LEU A 56 28.37 6.88 24.06
N ILE A 57 28.60 7.61 22.96
CA ILE A 57 27.66 7.72 21.82
C ILE A 57 27.34 6.34 21.22
N ARG A 58 28.30 5.41 21.26
CA ARG A 58 28.15 4.07 20.68
C ARG A 58 27.74 2.99 21.68
N GLY A 59 27.52 3.34 22.96
CA GLY A 59 27.21 2.37 24.00
C GLY A 59 28.32 1.33 24.23
N LEU A 60 29.59 1.71 24.04
CA LEU A 60 30.74 0.83 24.20
C LEU A 60 31.38 1.01 25.58
N THR A 61 31.93 -0.07 26.13
CA THR A 61 32.78 0.01 27.32
C THR A 61 34.06 0.78 26.99
N CYS A 62 34.42 1.70 27.88
CA CYS A 62 35.62 2.51 27.72
C CYS A 62 36.68 2.01 28.69
N VAL A 63 37.78 1.47 28.14
CA VAL A 63 38.92 0.96 28.91
C VAL A 63 40.12 1.85 28.62
N ALA A 64 40.72 2.43 29.65
CA ALA A 64 41.87 3.33 29.53
C ALA A 64 42.91 3.03 30.62
N MET A 65 44.18 3.37 30.36
CA MET A 65 45.24 3.29 31.36
C MET A 65 45.38 4.62 32.10
N SER A 66 45.44 4.58 33.43
CA SER A 66 45.53 5.76 34.31
C SER A 66 46.91 6.47 34.30
N SER A 67 47.95 5.83 33.78
CA SER A 67 49.34 6.26 33.95
C SER A 67 49.96 7.02 32.76
N SER A 68 49.27 7.16 31.64
CA SER A 68 49.87 7.71 30.42
C SER A 68 49.46 9.15 30.15
N LYS A 69 50.42 10.00 29.75
CA LYS A 69 50.22 11.40 29.30
C LYS A 69 49.27 11.53 28.08
N SER A 70 48.81 10.42 27.51
CA SER A 70 47.81 10.39 26.44
C SER A 70 46.63 9.51 26.83
N VAL A 71 45.52 10.14 27.21
CA VAL A 71 44.26 9.50 27.66
C VAL A 71 43.53 8.85 26.48
N LYS A 72 44.11 7.84 25.82
CA LYS A 72 43.42 7.07 24.79
C LYS A 72 42.85 5.80 25.38
N CYS A 73 41.54 5.59 25.19
CA CYS A 73 40.93 4.30 25.46
C CYS A 73 41.25 3.28 24.36
N ALA A 74 41.08 2.00 24.65
CA ALA A 74 41.35 0.90 23.71
C ALA A 74 40.61 1.06 22.37
N ASN A 75 39.34 1.46 22.40
CA ASN A 75 38.51 1.66 21.21
C ASN A 75 39.02 2.81 20.32
N CYS A 76 39.36 3.94 20.94
CA CYS A 76 39.91 5.09 20.23
C CYS A 76 41.32 4.81 19.69
N ALA A 77 42.14 4.07 20.45
CA ALA A 77 43.46 3.60 20.01
C ALA A 77 43.36 2.68 18.79
N ARG A 78 42.46 1.69 18.83
CA ARG A 78 42.21 0.73 17.74
C ARG A 78 41.79 1.43 16.45
N LYS A 79 40.91 2.44 16.55
CA LYS A 79 40.45 3.24 15.41
C LYS A 79 41.44 4.31 14.98
N GLY A 80 42.39 4.68 15.85
CA GLY A 80 43.33 5.77 15.60
C GLY A 80 42.69 7.16 15.62
N ILE A 81 41.60 7.33 16.38
CA ILE A 81 40.91 8.61 16.54
C ILE A 81 41.37 9.32 17.83
N LYS A 82 41.00 10.60 17.96
CA LYS A 82 41.18 11.34 19.21
C LYS A 82 40.22 10.77 20.26
N CYS A 83 40.73 10.54 21.46
CA CYS A 83 39.91 10.21 22.61
C CYS A 83 39.61 11.53 23.33
N VAL A 84 38.32 11.86 23.43
CA VAL A 84 37.85 13.09 24.09
C VAL A 84 37.12 12.65 25.34
N ASP A 85 37.69 12.99 26.49
CA ASP A 85 37.03 12.75 27.77
C ASP A 85 35.84 13.68 27.90
N VAL A 86 34.74 13.15 28.44
CA VAL A 86 33.54 13.92 28.72
C VAL A 86 33.57 14.26 30.20
N SER A 87 33.20 15.49 30.58
CA SER A 87 33.02 15.84 32.00
C SER A 87 31.58 15.58 32.45
N TRP A 88 31.37 15.43 33.76
CA TRP A 88 30.03 15.25 34.32
C TRP A 88 29.10 16.43 34.01
N GLU A 89 29.63 17.65 34.02
CA GLU A 89 28.87 18.87 33.70
C GLU A 89 28.36 18.86 32.26
N VAL A 90 29.15 18.35 31.31
CA VAL A 90 28.73 18.23 29.91
C VAL A 90 27.63 17.19 29.75
N LEU A 91 27.69 16.09 30.50
CA LEU A 91 26.63 15.07 30.48
C LEU A 91 25.33 15.56 31.10
N ASP A 92 25.41 16.23 32.25
CA ASP A 92 24.23 16.78 32.91
C ASP A 92 23.56 17.82 32.01
N LYS A 93 24.35 18.71 31.38
CA LYS A 93 23.83 19.67 30.41
C LYS A 93 23.16 18.98 29.22
N THR A 94 23.84 18.00 28.60
CA THR A 94 23.29 17.27 27.45
C THR A 94 22.00 16.51 27.83
N ARG A 95 21.93 15.96 29.05
CA ARG A 95 20.76 15.27 29.57
C ARG A 95 19.58 16.22 29.74
N GLU A 96 19.78 17.39 30.32
CA GLU A 96 18.69 18.36 30.50
C GLU A 96 18.24 18.96 29.16
N GLU A 97 19.17 19.26 28.25
CA GLU A 97 18.84 19.69 26.87
C GLU A 97 18.04 18.62 26.12
N ALA A 98 18.46 17.35 26.20
CA ALA A 98 17.75 16.24 25.57
C ALA A 98 16.35 16.04 26.16
N LYS A 99 16.20 16.14 27.48
CA LYS A 99 14.87 16.08 28.13
C LYS A 99 13.96 17.20 27.64
N SER A 100 14.46 18.45 27.63
CA SER A 100 13.70 19.60 27.17
C SER A 100 13.26 19.43 25.71
N ALA A 101 14.16 18.95 24.84
CA ALA A 101 13.84 18.69 23.44
C ALA A 101 12.83 17.55 23.28
N ILE A 102 12.90 16.49 24.11
CA ILE A 102 11.92 15.40 24.10
C ILE A 102 10.54 15.93 24.51
N GLU A 103 10.48 16.74 25.57
CA GLU A 103 9.22 17.31 26.06
C GLU A 103 8.57 18.24 25.04
N GLU A 104 9.35 19.12 24.40
CA GLU A 104 8.89 19.97 23.31
C GLU A 104 8.33 19.15 22.14
N ASN A 105 9.05 18.12 21.71
CA ASN A 105 8.61 17.23 20.63
C ASN A 105 7.33 16.46 21.01
N LEU A 106 7.19 16.02 22.25
CA LEU A 106 5.98 15.34 22.72
C LEU A 106 4.76 16.26 22.71
N GLU A 107 4.95 17.52 23.10
CA GLU A 107 3.89 18.53 23.07
C GLU A 107 3.46 18.85 21.62
N GLU A 108 4.41 18.95 20.69
CA GLU A 108 4.11 19.13 19.27
C GLU A 108 3.36 17.92 18.69
N LEU A 109 3.80 16.70 19.00
CA LEU A 109 3.10 15.47 18.59
C LEU A 109 1.67 15.41 19.14
N SER A 110 1.46 15.85 20.39
CA SER A 110 0.13 15.94 20.99
C SER A 110 -0.78 16.90 20.21
N LYS A 111 -0.29 18.09 19.87
CA LYS A 111 -1.02 19.08 19.07
C LYS A 111 -1.38 18.55 17.68
N LEU A 112 -0.42 17.91 17.00
CA LEU A 112 -0.65 17.33 15.68
C LEU A 112 -1.69 16.21 15.72
N ASN A 113 -1.66 15.35 16.75
CA ASN A 113 -2.65 14.30 16.94
C ASN A 113 -4.07 14.87 17.16
N ALA A 114 -4.19 15.90 18.01
CA ALA A 114 -5.46 16.59 18.22
C ALA A 114 -6.02 17.21 16.92
N MET A 115 -5.16 17.83 16.12
CA MET A 115 -5.53 18.38 14.81
C MET A 115 -5.96 17.28 13.83
N GLN A 116 -5.25 16.15 13.79
CA GLN A 116 -5.61 15.02 12.95
C GLN A 116 -6.99 14.47 13.30
N GLN A 117 -7.27 14.28 14.59
CA GLN A 117 -8.59 13.81 15.05
C GLN A 117 -9.72 14.78 14.65
N LYS A 118 -9.48 16.09 14.77
CA LYS A 118 -10.44 17.12 14.34
C LYS A 118 -10.74 17.02 12.84
N LEU A 119 -9.71 16.87 12.01
CA LEU A 119 -9.86 16.73 10.55
C LEU A 119 -10.61 15.45 10.18
N LEU A 120 -10.31 14.31 10.81
CA LEU A 120 -11.04 13.06 10.58
C LEU A 120 -12.54 13.19 10.96
N ALA A 121 -12.84 13.85 12.07
CA ALA A 121 -14.20 14.14 12.49
C ALA A 121 -14.93 15.09 11.52
N GLN A 122 -14.23 16.06 10.92
CA GLN A 122 -14.79 16.91 9.87
C GLN A 122 -15.04 16.14 8.58
N LEU A 123 -14.07 15.35 8.12
CA LEU A 123 -14.19 14.55 6.90
C LEU A 123 -15.35 13.54 6.98
N SER A 124 -15.48 12.84 8.10
CA SER A 124 -16.58 11.90 8.32
C SER A 124 -17.95 12.59 8.28
N ARG A 125 -18.08 13.78 8.89
CA ARG A 125 -19.29 14.61 8.82
C ARG A 125 -19.59 15.06 7.38
N ASN A 126 -18.60 15.62 6.70
CA ASN A 126 -18.76 16.11 5.33
C ASN A 126 -19.14 14.99 4.36
N ARG A 127 -18.57 13.79 4.50
CA ARG A 127 -18.96 12.61 3.71
C ARG A 127 -20.43 12.23 3.92
N LYS A 128 -20.92 12.27 5.16
CA LYS A 128 -22.34 11.99 5.44
C LYS A 128 -23.25 13.04 4.81
N ILE A 129 -22.89 14.31 4.96
CA ILE A 129 -23.65 15.43 4.37
C ILE A 129 -23.69 15.30 2.84
N LEU A 130 -22.56 15.00 2.20
CA LEU A 130 -22.47 14.84 0.75
C LEU A 130 -23.38 13.72 0.26
N LYS A 131 -23.36 12.54 0.91
CA LYS A 131 -24.25 11.42 0.56
C LYS A 131 -25.73 11.81 0.62
N ILE A 132 -26.13 12.55 1.66
CA ILE A 132 -27.52 13.02 1.84
C ILE A 132 -27.88 14.05 0.76
N ALA A 133 -26.95 14.97 0.45
CA ALA A 133 -27.15 15.97 -0.59
C ALA A 133 -27.32 15.30 -1.96
N GLU A 134 -26.49 14.32 -2.28
CA GLU A 134 -26.58 13.54 -3.53
C GLU A 134 -27.88 12.74 -3.62
N SER A 135 -28.31 12.08 -2.54
CA SER A 135 -29.58 11.34 -2.55
C SER A 135 -30.78 12.28 -2.74
N ARG A 136 -30.76 13.46 -2.11
CA ARG A 136 -31.81 14.47 -2.29
C ARG A 136 -31.80 15.07 -3.69
N ALA A 137 -30.63 15.33 -4.26
CA ALA A 137 -30.50 15.82 -5.63
C ALA A 137 -31.06 14.80 -6.63
N LYS A 138 -30.78 13.51 -6.44
CA LYS A 138 -31.36 12.44 -7.27
C LYS A 138 -32.87 12.35 -7.14
N ALA A 139 -33.41 12.38 -5.92
CA ALA A 139 -34.86 12.36 -5.71
C ALA A 139 -35.54 13.58 -6.36
N LYS A 140 -34.96 14.77 -6.19
CA LYS A 140 -35.45 15.99 -6.84
C LYS A 140 -35.41 15.89 -8.37
N ALA A 141 -34.34 15.32 -8.94
CA ALA A 141 -34.24 15.14 -10.37
C ALA A 141 -35.34 14.22 -10.91
N ILE A 142 -35.64 13.11 -10.21
CA ILE A 142 -36.74 12.20 -10.59
C ILE A 142 -38.07 12.94 -10.58
N CYS A 143 -38.43 13.63 -9.49
CA CYS A 143 -39.70 14.36 -9.43
C CYS A 143 -39.83 15.43 -10.51
N LEU A 144 -38.74 16.15 -10.83
CA LEU A 144 -38.76 17.14 -11.91
C LEU A 144 -38.88 16.50 -13.29
N MET A 145 -38.34 15.29 -13.50
CA MET A 145 -38.55 14.56 -14.75
C MET A 145 -40.01 14.12 -14.88
N ASP A 146 -40.59 13.59 -13.81
CA ASP A 146 -42.01 13.19 -13.78
C ASP A 146 -42.92 14.40 -14.06
N GLU A 147 -42.66 15.56 -13.44
CA GLU A 147 -43.41 16.81 -13.70
C GLU A 147 -43.30 17.28 -15.16
N LEU A 148 -42.12 17.15 -15.78
CA LEU A 148 -41.91 17.51 -17.18
C LEU A 148 -42.60 16.54 -18.13
N GLU A 149 -42.60 15.24 -17.82
CA GLU A 149 -43.31 14.21 -18.59
C GLU A 149 -44.83 14.45 -18.53
N GLU A 150 -45.37 14.74 -17.35
CA GLU A 150 -46.79 15.10 -17.17
C GLU A 150 -47.17 16.38 -17.95
N GLU A 151 -46.31 17.39 -17.95
CA GLU A 151 -46.54 18.64 -18.69
C GLU A 151 -46.49 18.40 -20.22
N GLU A 152 -45.54 17.61 -20.69
CA GLU A 152 -45.41 17.23 -22.10
C GLU A 152 -46.63 16.43 -22.57
N GLU A 153 -47.07 15.44 -21.78
CA GLU A 153 -48.28 14.67 -22.07
C GLU A 153 -49.52 15.57 -22.11
N ALA A 154 -49.67 16.46 -21.12
CA ALA A 154 -50.79 17.39 -21.08
C ALA A 154 -50.79 18.32 -22.31
N GLU A 155 -49.63 18.76 -22.79
CA GLU A 155 -49.51 19.56 -24.01
C GLU A 155 -49.87 18.76 -25.27
N ARG A 156 -49.41 17.51 -25.35
CA ARG A 156 -49.74 16.59 -26.45
C ARG A 156 -51.25 16.38 -26.56
N VAL A 157 -51.91 16.13 -25.43
CA VAL A 157 -53.37 15.96 -25.36
C VAL A 157 -54.10 17.26 -25.73
N ARG A 158 -53.64 18.43 -25.25
CA ARG A 158 -54.19 19.74 -25.66
C ARG A 158 -54.11 19.96 -27.17
N ASN A 159 -53.06 19.46 -27.81
CA ASN A 159 -52.84 19.55 -29.25
C ASN A 159 -53.58 18.45 -30.05
N GLY A 160 -54.46 17.68 -29.41
CA GLY A 160 -55.28 16.65 -30.04
C GLY A 160 -54.60 15.28 -30.20
N GLY A 161 -53.45 15.06 -29.55
CA GLY A 161 -52.83 13.74 -29.44
C GLY A 161 -53.46 12.88 -28.34
N HIS A 162 -53.02 11.63 -28.24
CA HIS A 162 -53.44 10.68 -27.20
C HIS A 162 -52.55 10.79 -25.94
N SER A 163 -53.15 10.54 -24.79
CA SER A 163 -52.46 10.34 -23.52
C SER A 163 -51.68 9.02 -23.51
N ASP A 164 -50.68 8.90 -22.66
CA ASP A 164 -49.89 7.68 -22.49
C ASP A 164 -50.77 6.53 -21.96
N GLY A 165 -51.78 6.84 -21.16
CA GLY A 165 -52.81 5.89 -20.73
C GLY A 165 -53.64 5.35 -21.90
N GLU A 166 -54.13 6.22 -22.78
CA GLU A 166 -54.88 5.82 -23.98
C GLU A 166 -54.00 5.03 -24.97
N LEU A 167 -52.75 5.45 -25.16
CA LEU A 167 -51.80 4.73 -26.02
C LEU A 167 -51.52 3.33 -25.48
N ARG A 168 -51.42 3.18 -24.15
CA ARG A 168 -51.23 1.87 -23.51
C ARG A 168 -52.47 0.99 -23.66
N GLU A 169 -53.66 1.52 -23.44
CA GLU A 169 -54.90 0.78 -23.63
C GLU A 169 -55.08 0.33 -25.10
N LEU A 170 -54.77 1.22 -26.06
CA LEU A 170 -54.76 0.89 -27.48
C LEU A 170 -53.76 -0.24 -27.80
N ALA A 171 -52.56 -0.20 -27.21
CA ALA A 171 -51.55 -1.24 -27.38
C ALA A 171 -51.99 -2.58 -26.79
N ASP A 172 -52.58 -2.59 -25.59
CA ASP A 172 -53.10 -3.79 -24.94
C ASP A 172 -54.25 -4.41 -25.75
N ASN A 173 -55.18 -3.57 -26.22
CA ASN A 173 -56.28 -4.01 -27.09
C ASN A 173 -55.77 -4.61 -28.40
N LEU A 174 -54.74 -4.01 -29.01
CA LEU A 174 -54.11 -4.54 -30.23
C LEU A 174 -53.43 -5.90 -29.96
N ALA A 175 -52.76 -6.04 -28.82
CA ALA A 175 -52.12 -7.30 -28.43
C ALA A 175 -53.13 -8.44 -28.27
N VAL A 176 -54.25 -8.18 -27.58
CA VAL A 176 -55.36 -9.14 -27.41
C VAL A 176 -55.98 -9.50 -28.76
N PHE A 177 -56.19 -8.52 -29.63
CA PHE A 177 -56.73 -8.74 -30.97
C PHE A 177 -55.84 -9.66 -31.81
N ASN A 178 -54.53 -9.41 -31.82
CA ASN A 178 -53.56 -10.24 -32.56
C ASN A 178 -53.52 -11.68 -32.01
N GLN A 179 -53.55 -11.86 -30.70
CA GLN A 179 -53.60 -13.18 -30.08
C GLN A 179 -54.89 -13.94 -30.42
N THR A 180 -56.01 -13.22 -30.57
CA THR A 180 -57.30 -13.79 -30.98
C THR A 180 -57.27 -14.26 -32.45
N ILE A 181 -56.55 -13.53 -33.33
CA ILE A 181 -56.35 -13.95 -34.72
C ILE A 181 -55.51 -15.22 -34.78
N GLU A 182 -54.37 -15.26 -34.08
CA GLU A 182 -53.48 -16.43 -34.05
C GLU A 182 -54.20 -17.69 -33.55
N THR A 183 -55.02 -17.58 -32.49
CA THR A 183 -55.80 -18.71 -31.97
C THR A 183 -56.93 -19.15 -32.91
N ARG A 184 -57.57 -18.22 -33.62
CA ARG A 184 -58.61 -18.53 -34.61
C ARG A 184 -58.03 -19.21 -35.86
N GLU A 185 -56.83 -18.84 -36.29
CA GLU A 185 -56.13 -19.52 -37.39
C GLU A 185 -55.76 -20.98 -37.03
N VAL A 186 -55.36 -21.25 -35.78
CA VAL A 186 -55.11 -22.62 -35.27
C VAL A 186 -56.40 -23.44 -35.20
N SER A 187 -57.52 -22.80 -34.86
CA SER A 187 -58.84 -23.45 -34.79
C SER A 187 -59.36 -23.84 -36.19
N ASN A 188 -59.26 -22.92 -37.16
CA ASN A 188 -59.71 -23.15 -38.53
C ASN A 188 -58.83 -24.17 -39.29
N ALA A 189 -57.56 -24.33 -38.92
CA ALA A 189 -56.69 -25.39 -39.47
C ALA A 189 -57.08 -26.79 -38.96
N SER A 190 -57.78 -26.88 -37.82
CA SER A 190 -58.18 -28.14 -37.19
C SER A 190 -59.55 -28.65 -37.68
N ASP A 191 -60.41 -27.78 -38.22
CA ASP A 191 -61.74 -28.11 -38.75
C ASP A 191 -61.77 -28.42 -40.26
N SER A 192 -60.63 -28.33 -40.96
CA SER A 192 -60.49 -28.76 -42.37
C SER A 192 -60.09 -30.24 -42.45
N HIS A 193 -60.96 -31.14 -42.00
CA HIS A 193 -60.84 -32.57 -42.28
C HIS A 193 -62.15 -33.10 -42.88
N ASP A 194 -62.62 -32.49 -43.97
CA ASP A 194 -63.61 -33.12 -44.84
C ASP A 194 -62.93 -34.28 -45.59
N GLY A 195 -63.15 -35.48 -45.06
CA GLY A 195 -62.67 -36.73 -45.60
C GLY A 195 -63.23 -37.00 -46.99
N ILE A 196 -62.34 -37.02 -47.98
CA ILE A 196 -62.60 -37.72 -49.24
C ILE A 196 -62.51 -39.21 -48.93
N ALA A 197 -63.67 -39.86 -48.76
CA ALA A 197 -63.76 -41.32 -48.67
C ALA A 197 -63.51 -41.91 -50.06
N ILE A 198 -62.29 -42.40 -50.29
CA ILE A 198 -61.95 -43.26 -51.43
C ILE A 198 -62.55 -44.64 -51.13
N ILE A 199 -63.62 -45.01 -51.83
CA ILE A 199 -64.09 -46.40 -51.88
C ILE A 199 -63.28 -47.11 -52.98
N GLN A 200 -62.33 -47.94 -52.56
CA GLN A 200 -61.74 -49.00 -53.38
C GLN A 200 -62.15 -50.35 -52.78
N ALA A 201 -62.78 -51.19 -53.60
CA ALA A 201 -62.63 -52.65 -53.49
C ALA A 201 -63.09 -53.31 -54.80
N ASP A 202 -62.13 -54.00 -55.40
CA ASP A 202 -62.19 -54.79 -56.63
C ASP A 202 -63.05 -56.07 -56.52
N SER A 203 -63.79 -56.40 -57.59
CA SER A 203 -63.85 -57.71 -58.30
C SER A 203 -65.11 -57.83 -59.14
#